data_AF-A0A958R842-F1
#
_entry.id   AF-A0A958R842-F1
#
_cell.length_a   1.000
_cell.length_b   1.000
_cell.length_c   1.000
_cell.angle_alpha   90.00
_cell.angle_beta   90.00
_cell.angle_gamma   90.00
#
_symmetry.space_group_name_H-M   'P 1'
#
loop_
_entity.id
_entity.type
_entity.pdbx_description
1 polymer ?
#
loop_
_entity_poly.entity_id
_entity_poly.type
_entity_poly.pdbx_seq_one_letter_code
_entity_poly.pdbx_strand_id
1 'polypeptide(L)'
;MMNDKLKITRTSSPNYSNAENKMKKDNQSSASTFLTSIFQYFSNAINSSKPAKEYLASRALDLNKLVTGDSPVGYNSGQFHHGARRDEQLISQALEVGLLIDKNLVSKTGNKAYGVFGNKSLVFPLKNERGDIVSFYFRSILSPLSGDLGGKHFYLKNRQGLYPHYPSREAKKLILTEAIIDAASFLCHPELVEGYSILACYGTNGLTEEHQRAIKEWIKTSPLGIEGKEIIFAFDNDTAGKESTLKYAEKLQSMCHAELSRSIRITTLDLPNKDVNEVLQLHEPAIFEQLLRDRAEVGKLEKEFSFSTEISNETALQFVNTNEKNKLISNQKEKIIASGGSPLDFLKQDHLLFRINELIGKSGIVGEEENRLLMFVVASTYKMNYNLHVLYQGSSGSGKSHTMKQIAKMMPSEDVIELTRVTDSSLYNYQGGEFMQKLIVFEDMDGLKEDALLAVREMMSAGKLSSSTSIKDKRGNSKGAIKEVEVSFASLSATTKGELYEDNMSRIIVLSVDESNEQVQRIINY
;
A
#
# COMPACT_ATOMS: atom_id res chain seq x y z
N MET A 1 60.09 -24.98 52.35
CA MET A 1 58.70 -24.45 52.32
C MET A 1 58.77 -23.07 51.67
N MET A 2 58.95 -22.95 50.34
CA MET A 2 58.00 -23.25 49.26
C MET A 2 56.63 -22.64 49.51
N ASN A 3 56.38 -21.48 48.89
CA ASN A 3 55.06 -21.03 48.49
C ASN A 3 55.22 -20.08 47.30
N ASP A 4 55.26 -20.70 46.12
CA ASP A 4 55.14 -20.05 44.82
C ASP A 4 53.77 -19.38 44.69
N LYS A 5 53.75 -18.05 44.58
CA LYS A 5 52.56 -17.32 44.16
C LYS A 5 52.46 -17.38 42.64
N LEU A 6 51.54 -18.21 42.14
CA LEU A 6 51.07 -18.20 40.76
C LEU A 6 50.68 -16.79 40.32
N LYS A 7 51.41 -16.24 39.34
CA LYS A 7 50.94 -15.12 38.51
C LYS A 7 49.93 -15.68 37.51
N ILE A 8 48.65 -15.39 37.73
CA ILE A 8 47.59 -15.62 36.75
C ILE A 8 47.73 -14.54 35.67
N THR A 9 48.33 -14.90 34.54
CA THR A 9 48.25 -14.13 33.29
C THR A 9 46.80 -14.18 32.80
N ARG A 10 46.10 -13.03 32.82
CA ARG A 10 44.82 -12.88 32.11
C ARG A 10 45.10 -13.00 30.62
N THR A 11 44.78 -14.16 30.05
CA THR A 11 44.63 -14.31 28.60
C THR A 11 43.42 -13.48 28.17
N SER A 12 43.67 -12.51 27.30
CA SER A 12 42.63 -11.71 26.63
C SER A 12 41.74 -12.63 25.81
N SER A 13 40.44 -12.63 26.10
CA SER A 13 39.41 -13.26 25.28
C SER A 13 39.52 -12.76 23.82
N PRO A 14 39.38 -13.63 22.80
CA PRO A 14 39.42 -13.19 21.41
C PRO A 14 38.29 -12.20 21.15
N ASN A 15 38.61 -11.10 20.47
CA ASN A 15 37.69 -10.00 20.20
C ASN A 15 36.77 -10.39 19.02
N TYR A 16 35.75 -11.23 19.29
CA TYR A 16 34.83 -11.80 18.30
C TYR A 16 34.07 -10.73 17.47
N SER A 17 33.87 -9.51 18.01
CA SER A 17 33.15 -8.42 17.34
C SER A 17 33.89 -7.81 16.13
N ASN A 18 35.23 -7.81 16.15
CA ASN A 18 36.02 -7.26 15.05
C ASN A 18 36.13 -8.22 13.86
N ALA A 19 36.12 -9.53 14.12
CA ALA A 19 36.11 -10.54 13.06
C ALA A 19 34.75 -10.63 12.35
N GLU A 20 33.65 -10.55 13.11
CA GLU A 20 32.29 -10.51 12.55
C GLU A 20 32.04 -9.24 11.71
N ASN A 21 32.50 -8.07 12.18
CA ASN A 21 32.38 -6.83 11.42
C ASN A 21 33.25 -6.82 10.15
N LYS A 22 34.43 -7.46 10.19
CA LYS A 22 35.29 -7.61 9.01
C LYS A 22 34.68 -8.59 8.00
N MET A 23 34.18 -9.75 8.44
CA MET A 23 33.46 -10.71 7.59
C MET A 23 32.19 -10.11 6.96
N LYS A 24 31.41 -9.32 7.72
CA LYS A 24 30.24 -8.60 7.17
C LYS A 24 30.63 -7.60 6.08
N LYS A 25 31.73 -6.87 6.27
CA LYS A 25 32.22 -5.86 5.32
C LYS A 25 32.81 -6.50 4.05
N ASP A 26 33.52 -7.61 4.20
CA ASP A 26 34.08 -8.38 3.07
C ASP A 26 32.96 -9.08 2.26
N ASN A 27 31.95 -9.64 2.92
CA ASN A 27 30.77 -10.23 2.24
C ASN A 27 29.92 -9.17 1.51
N GLN A 28 29.70 -8.00 2.11
CA GLN A 28 28.96 -6.91 1.46
C GLN A 28 29.69 -6.37 0.22
N SER A 29 31.03 -6.34 0.24
CA SER A 29 31.87 -5.98 -0.90
C SER A 29 31.75 -7.00 -2.05
N SER A 30 31.76 -8.30 -1.74
CA SER A 30 31.57 -9.38 -2.72
C SER A 30 30.18 -9.34 -3.37
N ALA A 31 29.12 -9.21 -2.55
CA ALA A 31 27.75 -9.12 -3.04
C ALA A 31 27.52 -7.89 -3.93
N SER A 32 28.05 -6.73 -3.55
CA SER A 32 27.92 -5.50 -4.34
C SER A 32 28.66 -5.60 -5.68
N THR A 33 29.84 -6.25 -5.69
CA THR A 33 30.59 -6.53 -6.93
C THR A 33 29.78 -7.42 -7.87
N PHE A 34 29.16 -8.48 -7.33
CA PHE A 34 28.29 -9.36 -8.09
C PHE A 34 27.05 -8.63 -8.64
N LEU A 35 26.35 -7.84 -7.81
CA LEU A 35 25.19 -7.06 -8.23
C LEU A 35 25.55 -6.05 -9.33
N THR A 36 26.71 -5.42 -9.24
CA THR A 36 27.20 -4.51 -10.28
C THR A 36 27.45 -5.26 -11.60
N SER A 37 28.11 -6.42 -11.54
CA SER A 37 28.36 -7.25 -12.71
C SER A 37 27.07 -7.75 -13.37
N ILE A 38 26.12 -8.28 -12.58
CA ILE A 38 24.85 -8.81 -13.12
C ILE A 38 23.95 -7.68 -13.63
N PHE A 39 24.04 -6.47 -13.09
CA PHE A 39 23.30 -5.33 -13.62
C PHE A 39 23.71 -4.99 -15.06
N GLN A 40 24.98 -5.16 -15.43
CA GLN A 40 25.44 -4.98 -16.80
C GLN A 40 24.70 -5.90 -17.78
N TYR A 41 24.38 -7.13 -17.35
CA TYR A 41 23.55 -8.03 -18.14
C TYR A 41 22.14 -7.45 -18.35
N PHE A 42 21.50 -6.94 -17.29
CA PHE A 42 20.16 -6.36 -17.38
C PHE A 42 20.16 -5.10 -18.24
N SER A 43 21.16 -4.23 -18.11
CA SER A 43 21.34 -3.02 -18.92
C SER A 43 21.54 -3.34 -20.41
N ASN A 44 22.26 -4.41 -20.73
CA ASN A 44 22.36 -4.87 -22.13
C ASN A 44 21.03 -5.47 -22.64
N ALA A 45 20.31 -6.20 -21.79
CA ALA A 45 19.08 -6.88 -22.17
C ALA A 45 17.94 -5.91 -22.51
N ILE A 46 17.86 -4.74 -21.87
CA ILE A 46 16.78 -3.78 -22.15
C ILE A 46 16.84 -3.23 -23.58
N ASN A 47 18.05 -3.06 -24.12
CA ASN A 47 18.27 -2.54 -25.47
C ASN A 47 17.78 -3.50 -26.57
N SER A 48 17.66 -4.78 -26.29
CA SER A 48 17.14 -5.79 -27.24
C SER A 48 15.71 -6.25 -26.95
N SER A 49 15.12 -5.82 -25.83
CA SER A 49 13.78 -6.25 -25.41
C SER A 49 12.69 -5.31 -25.91
N LYS A 50 12.01 -5.70 -27.00
CA LYS A 50 10.85 -4.97 -27.52
C LYS A 50 9.73 -4.76 -26.46
N PRO A 51 9.31 -5.78 -25.69
CA PRO A 51 8.28 -5.59 -24.66
C PRO A 51 8.66 -4.60 -23.56
N ALA A 52 9.94 -4.57 -23.15
CA ALA A 52 10.41 -3.63 -22.13
C ALA A 52 10.39 -2.19 -22.66
N LYS A 53 10.79 -1.97 -23.92
CA LYS A 53 10.73 -0.68 -24.58
C LYS A 53 9.30 -0.18 -24.75
N GLU A 54 8.38 -1.05 -25.16
CA GLU A 54 6.95 -0.74 -25.28
C GLU A 54 6.36 -0.36 -23.92
N TYR A 55 6.71 -1.08 -22.85
CA TYR A 55 6.27 -0.74 -21.51
C TYR A 55 6.81 0.63 -21.05
N LEU A 56 8.11 0.91 -21.22
CA LEU A 56 8.69 2.22 -20.89
C LEU A 56 8.01 3.34 -21.67
N ALA A 57 7.80 3.17 -22.97
CA ALA A 57 7.09 4.13 -23.80
C ALA A 57 5.65 4.36 -23.32
N SER A 58 4.93 3.30 -22.94
CA SER A 58 3.58 3.42 -22.37
C SER A 58 3.55 4.16 -21.03
N ARG A 59 4.70 4.28 -20.35
CA ARG A 59 4.87 5.01 -19.09
C ARG A 59 5.51 6.39 -19.28
N ALA A 60 5.67 6.84 -20.53
CA ALA A 60 6.39 8.07 -20.87
C ALA A 60 7.82 8.14 -20.30
N LEU A 61 8.46 6.99 -20.08
CA LEU A 61 9.84 6.90 -19.59
C LEU A 61 10.80 6.76 -20.78
N ASP A 62 11.63 7.78 -21.02
CA ASP A 62 12.62 7.75 -22.11
C ASP A 62 13.81 6.85 -21.74
N LEU A 63 13.90 5.71 -22.42
CA LEU A 63 14.99 4.75 -22.24
C LEU A 63 16.37 5.38 -22.45
N ASN A 64 16.53 6.27 -23.43
CA ASN A 64 17.84 6.84 -23.75
C ASN A 64 18.34 7.69 -22.59
N LYS A 65 17.44 8.44 -21.96
CA LYS A 65 17.74 9.29 -20.80
C LYS A 65 18.09 8.46 -19.57
N LEU A 66 17.33 7.38 -19.34
CA LEU A 66 17.56 6.50 -18.19
C LEU A 66 18.83 5.67 -18.34
N VAL A 67 19.19 5.19 -19.54
CA VAL A 67 20.38 4.33 -19.72
C VAL A 67 21.70 5.11 -19.63
N THR A 68 21.72 6.39 -20.04
CA THR A 68 22.96 7.20 -20.07
C THR A 68 23.14 8.11 -18.85
N GLY A 69 22.13 8.22 -17.98
CA GLY A 69 22.15 9.10 -16.81
C GLY A 69 22.61 8.41 -15.52
N ASP A 70 22.52 9.14 -14.40
CA ASP A 70 22.87 8.65 -13.05
C ASP A 70 21.93 7.54 -12.52
N SER A 71 20.91 7.20 -13.31
CA SER A 71 19.83 6.28 -12.99
C SER A 71 19.64 5.21 -14.07
N PRO A 72 20.61 4.30 -14.21
CA PRO A 72 20.53 3.27 -15.24
C PRO A 72 19.35 2.34 -14.98
N VAL A 73 18.66 1.95 -16.06
CA VAL A 73 17.58 0.96 -16.05
C VAL A 73 18.00 -0.28 -16.84
N GLY A 74 17.68 -1.46 -16.33
CA GLY A 74 17.91 -2.74 -16.99
C GLY A 74 16.61 -3.52 -17.20
N TYR A 75 16.71 -4.68 -17.83
CA TYR A 75 15.60 -5.61 -18.00
C TYR A 75 15.99 -7.04 -17.63
N ASN A 76 15.27 -7.64 -16.69
CA ASN A 76 15.43 -9.03 -16.31
C ASN A 76 14.50 -9.92 -17.16
N SER A 77 15.07 -10.54 -18.20
CA SER A 77 14.35 -11.50 -19.06
C SER A 77 14.27 -12.92 -18.46
N GLY A 78 14.92 -13.16 -17.32
CA GLY A 78 15.07 -14.48 -16.72
C GLY A 78 16.15 -15.37 -17.36
N GLN A 79 16.86 -14.89 -18.38
CA GLN A 79 17.80 -15.70 -19.16
C GLN A 79 19.27 -15.61 -18.69
N PHE A 80 19.57 -14.87 -17.62
CA PHE A 80 20.95 -14.57 -17.20
C PHE A 80 21.76 -15.79 -16.73
N HIS A 81 21.09 -16.90 -16.38
CA HIS A 81 21.72 -18.11 -15.84
C HIS A 81 21.55 -19.33 -16.77
N HIS A 82 21.24 -19.11 -18.06
CA HIS A 82 21.02 -20.15 -19.06
C HIS A 82 22.05 -20.15 -20.21
N GLY A 83 22.13 -21.27 -20.92
CA GLY A 83 23.00 -21.44 -22.09
C GLY A 83 24.49 -21.43 -21.75
N ALA A 84 25.30 -20.83 -22.62
CA ALA A 84 26.75 -20.69 -22.43
C ALA A 84 27.16 -19.85 -21.20
N ARG A 85 26.19 -19.20 -20.54
CA ARG A 85 26.38 -18.40 -19.31
C ARG A 85 26.09 -19.19 -18.04
N ARG A 86 25.68 -20.45 -18.15
CA ARG A 86 25.43 -21.31 -17.00
C ARG A 86 26.76 -21.66 -16.34
N ASP A 87 27.09 -20.94 -15.29
CA ASP A 87 28.27 -21.11 -14.46
C ASP A 87 27.85 -21.38 -12.99
N GLU A 88 28.56 -22.27 -12.30
CA GLU A 88 28.20 -22.67 -10.93
C GLU A 88 28.40 -21.53 -9.94
N GLN A 89 29.45 -20.72 -10.13
CA GLN A 89 29.71 -19.56 -9.28
C GLN A 89 28.62 -18.50 -9.46
N LEU A 90 28.24 -18.19 -10.71
CA LEU A 90 27.10 -17.30 -11.02
C LEU A 90 25.82 -17.77 -10.34
N ILE A 91 25.47 -19.06 -10.43
CA ILE A 91 24.25 -19.60 -9.81
C ILE A 91 24.32 -19.47 -8.29
N SER A 92 25.45 -19.80 -7.67
CA SER A 92 25.66 -19.71 -6.23
C SER A 92 25.49 -18.27 -5.73
N GLN A 93 26.13 -17.30 -6.39
CA GLN A 93 26.01 -15.89 -6.03
C GLN A 93 24.59 -15.35 -6.28
N ALA A 94 23.94 -15.76 -7.37
CA ALA A 94 22.57 -15.34 -7.65
C ALA A 94 21.55 -15.90 -6.65
N LEU A 95 21.76 -17.11 -6.12
CA LEU A 95 20.99 -17.67 -5.01
C LEU A 95 21.23 -16.89 -3.71
N GLU A 96 22.50 -16.58 -3.41
CA GLU A 96 22.89 -15.84 -2.20
C GLU A 96 22.21 -14.47 -2.13
N VAL A 97 22.23 -13.70 -3.21
CA VAL A 97 21.58 -12.37 -3.26
C VAL A 97 20.08 -12.42 -3.55
N GLY A 98 19.51 -13.60 -3.76
CA GLY A 98 18.06 -13.80 -3.96
C GLY A 98 17.53 -13.49 -5.37
N LEU A 99 18.40 -13.41 -6.39
CA LEU A 99 18.00 -13.30 -7.79
C LEU A 99 17.49 -14.64 -8.35
N LEU A 100 18.00 -15.75 -7.83
CA LEU A 100 17.49 -17.10 -8.07
C LEU A 100 16.84 -17.66 -6.81
N ILE A 101 15.82 -18.48 -7.02
CA ILE A 101 15.08 -19.18 -5.97
C ILE A 101 15.15 -20.68 -6.26
N ASP A 102 15.73 -21.43 -5.34
CA ASP A 102 15.71 -22.87 -5.41
C ASP A 102 14.34 -23.40 -4.97
N LYS A 103 13.57 -23.88 -5.95
CA LYS A 103 12.25 -24.48 -5.74
C LYS A 103 12.29 -26.01 -5.82
N ASN A 104 13.48 -26.61 -5.75
CA ASN A 104 13.71 -28.04 -5.98
C ASN A 104 13.12 -28.52 -7.33
N LEU A 105 13.23 -27.69 -8.36
CA LEU A 105 12.72 -27.98 -9.70
C LEU A 105 13.79 -28.68 -10.54
N VAL A 106 13.34 -29.52 -11.47
CA VAL A 106 14.19 -30.18 -12.47
C VAL A 106 13.74 -29.71 -13.85
N SER A 107 14.71 -29.28 -14.66
CA SER A 107 14.48 -28.88 -16.05
C SER A 107 14.17 -30.10 -16.94
N LYS A 108 13.66 -29.84 -18.16
CA LYS A 108 13.38 -30.88 -19.16
C LYS A 108 14.61 -31.73 -19.52
N THR A 109 15.83 -31.22 -19.29
CA THR A 109 17.08 -31.94 -19.56
C THR A 109 17.63 -32.69 -18.35
N GLY A 110 16.85 -32.83 -17.26
CA GLY A 110 17.26 -33.52 -16.03
C GLY A 110 18.15 -32.70 -15.08
N ASN A 111 18.57 -31.50 -15.47
CA ASN A 111 19.38 -30.62 -14.63
C ASN A 111 18.51 -29.82 -13.66
N LYS A 112 19.05 -29.46 -12.48
CA LYS A 112 18.38 -28.56 -11.53
C LYS A 112 17.98 -27.23 -12.19
N ALA A 113 16.77 -26.77 -11.89
CA ALA A 113 16.15 -25.55 -12.38
C ALA A 113 15.83 -24.59 -11.24
N TYR A 114 15.87 -23.29 -11.53
CA TYR A 114 15.71 -22.23 -10.54
C TYR A 114 14.57 -21.30 -10.95
N GLY A 115 13.79 -20.84 -9.97
CA GLY A 115 12.88 -19.72 -10.16
C GLY A 115 13.68 -18.43 -10.27
N VAL A 116 13.25 -17.50 -11.13
CA VAL A 116 13.89 -16.19 -11.25
C VAL A 116 13.06 -15.13 -10.52
N PHE A 117 13.67 -14.42 -9.59
CA PHE A 117 13.06 -13.29 -8.92
C PHE A 117 12.98 -12.08 -9.86
N GLY A 118 11.86 -11.34 -9.83
CA GLY A 118 11.66 -10.18 -10.71
C GLY A 118 11.76 -10.53 -12.20
N ASN A 119 11.30 -11.72 -12.60
CA ASN A 119 11.29 -12.11 -14.00
C ASN A 119 10.39 -11.18 -14.84
N LYS A 120 10.77 -10.93 -16.09
CA LYS A 120 10.06 -10.03 -17.02
C LYS A 120 9.78 -8.67 -16.38
N SER A 121 10.80 -8.09 -15.76
CA SER A 121 10.70 -6.82 -15.06
C SER A 121 11.79 -5.85 -15.50
N LEU A 122 11.48 -4.56 -15.51
CA LEU A 122 12.50 -3.51 -15.48
C LEU A 122 13.26 -3.60 -14.16
N VAL A 123 14.56 -3.30 -14.17
CA VAL A 123 15.46 -3.39 -13.03
C VAL A 123 16.07 -2.03 -12.77
N PHE A 124 15.90 -1.51 -11.56
CA PHE A 124 16.50 -0.26 -11.12
C PHE A 124 17.46 -0.55 -9.96
N PRO A 125 18.74 -0.15 -10.06
CA PRO A 125 19.72 -0.39 -9.02
C PRO A 125 19.54 0.56 -7.84
N LEU A 126 19.58 0.01 -6.63
CA LEU A 126 19.66 0.79 -5.39
C LEU A 126 21.13 0.87 -4.99
N LYS A 127 21.60 2.09 -4.72
CA LYS A 127 23.01 2.38 -4.49
C LYS A 127 23.28 2.77 -3.05
N ASN A 128 24.44 2.37 -2.54
CA ASN A 128 24.94 2.87 -1.26
C ASN A 128 25.55 4.27 -1.42
N GLU A 129 26.06 4.84 -0.33
CA GLU A 129 26.66 6.19 -0.31
C GLU A 129 27.89 6.34 -1.23
N ARG A 130 28.62 5.24 -1.49
CA ARG A 130 29.75 5.22 -2.42
C ARG A 130 29.34 5.11 -3.88
N GLY A 131 28.04 4.90 -4.15
CA GLY A 131 27.51 4.65 -5.48
C GLY A 131 27.53 3.19 -5.91
N ASP A 132 27.94 2.26 -5.04
CA ASP A 132 27.96 0.84 -5.37
C ASP A 132 26.53 0.27 -5.39
N ILE A 133 26.22 -0.62 -6.34
CA ILE A 133 24.92 -1.30 -6.39
C ILE A 133 24.86 -2.32 -5.25
N VAL A 134 23.87 -2.19 -4.37
CA VAL A 134 23.69 -3.04 -3.18
C VAL A 134 22.35 -3.75 -3.14
N SER A 135 21.40 -3.35 -4.00
CA SER A 135 20.11 -4.03 -4.16
C SER A 135 19.46 -3.66 -5.49
N PHE A 136 18.31 -4.29 -5.78
CA PHE A 136 17.50 -3.98 -6.95
C PHE A 136 16.04 -3.81 -6.57
N TYR A 137 15.40 -2.88 -7.28
CA TYR A 137 13.97 -2.82 -7.46
C TYR A 137 13.59 -3.37 -8.84
N PHE A 138 12.51 -4.15 -8.88
CA PHE A 138 11.96 -4.73 -10.10
C PHE A 138 10.53 -4.22 -10.31
N ARG A 139 10.28 -3.69 -11.51
CA ARG A 139 8.94 -3.34 -11.97
C ARG A 139 8.50 -4.34 -13.04
N SER A 140 7.51 -5.17 -12.74
CA SER A 140 6.95 -6.10 -13.73
C SER A 140 6.38 -5.33 -14.92
N ILE A 141 6.74 -5.76 -16.14
CA ILE A 141 6.13 -5.25 -17.37
C ILE A 141 4.90 -6.05 -17.78
N LEU A 142 4.65 -7.18 -17.11
CA LEU A 142 3.45 -7.95 -17.35
C LEU A 142 2.27 -7.27 -16.67
N SER A 143 1.20 -7.08 -17.44
CA SER A 143 -0.11 -6.89 -16.84
C SER A 143 -0.43 -8.16 -16.06
N PRO A 144 -1.04 -8.07 -14.85
CA PRO A 144 -1.55 -9.26 -14.18
C PRO A 144 -2.47 -9.99 -15.15
N LEU A 145 -2.02 -11.12 -15.69
CA LEU A 145 -2.94 -12.07 -16.31
C LEU A 145 -3.83 -12.57 -15.17
N SER A 146 -5.12 -12.71 -15.43
CA SER A 146 -6.08 -13.28 -14.49
C SER A 146 -5.52 -14.60 -13.93
N GLY A 147 -4.98 -14.58 -12.70
CA GLY A 147 -4.39 -15.74 -12.03
C GLY A 147 -2.88 -15.71 -11.74
N ASP A 148 -2.12 -14.67 -12.11
CA ASP A 148 -0.70 -14.54 -11.72
C ASP A 148 -0.57 -13.69 -10.44
N LEU A 149 -0.17 -14.31 -9.33
CA LEU A 149 0.01 -13.77 -7.96
C LEU A 149 1.17 -12.73 -7.82
N GLY A 150 1.61 -12.13 -8.93
CA GLY A 150 2.78 -11.26 -8.94
C GLY A 150 2.38 -9.80 -8.72
N GLY A 151 2.76 -9.21 -7.58
CA GLY A 151 2.76 -7.76 -7.40
C GLY A 151 3.50 -7.04 -8.53
N LYS A 152 3.21 -5.76 -8.80
CA LYS A 152 3.91 -5.01 -9.86
C LYS A 152 5.32 -4.58 -9.45
N HIS A 153 5.60 -4.56 -8.15
CA HIS A 153 6.77 -3.97 -7.52
C HIS A 153 7.46 -5.02 -6.66
N PHE A 154 8.75 -5.27 -6.90
CA PHE A 154 9.52 -6.18 -6.08
C PHE A 154 10.85 -5.57 -5.67
N TYR A 155 11.32 -5.89 -4.48
CA TYR A 155 12.64 -5.51 -4.00
C TYR A 155 13.41 -6.76 -3.63
N LEU A 156 14.72 -6.81 -3.92
CA LEU A 156 15.55 -7.92 -3.41
C LEU A 156 15.43 -8.02 -1.89
N LYS A 157 15.54 -9.25 -1.38
CA LYS A 157 15.55 -9.52 0.06
C LYS A 157 16.64 -8.69 0.74
N ASN A 158 16.35 -8.24 1.97
CA ASN A 158 17.25 -7.36 2.73
C ASN A 158 17.59 -6.06 1.98
N ARG A 159 16.60 -5.47 1.30
CA ARG A 159 16.71 -4.21 0.55
C ARG A 159 17.56 -3.19 1.29
N GLN A 160 18.57 -2.67 0.59
CA GLN A 160 19.50 -1.65 1.04
C GLN A 160 19.76 -0.65 -0.08
N GLY A 161 20.27 0.50 0.30
CA GLY A 161 20.61 1.56 -0.64
C GLY A 161 19.40 2.39 -1.02
N LEU A 162 19.69 3.41 -1.81
CA LEU A 162 18.79 4.48 -2.20
C LEU A 162 18.76 4.62 -3.72
N TYR A 163 17.65 5.14 -4.25
CA TYR A 163 17.48 5.39 -5.67
C TYR A 163 17.17 6.88 -5.94
N PRO A 164 17.76 7.47 -7.00
CA PRO A 164 18.78 6.90 -7.89
C PRO A 164 20.17 6.79 -7.26
N HIS A 165 20.46 7.62 -6.24
CA HIS A 165 21.68 7.63 -5.45
C HIS A 165 21.49 8.51 -4.22
N TYR A 166 22.53 8.60 -3.38
CA TYR A 166 22.54 9.55 -2.26
C TYR A 166 22.54 11.01 -2.75
N PRO A 167 21.84 11.94 -2.09
CA PRO A 167 21.79 13.34 -2.52
C PRO A 167 23.17 14.00 -2.55
N SER A 168 23.46 14.76 -3.61
CA SER A 168 24.70 15.55 -3.70
C SER A 168 24.66 16.70 -2.70
N ARG A 169 25.75 16.90 -1.94
CA ARG A 169 25.87 17.99 -0.95
C ARG A 169 25.74 19.39 -1.58
N GLU A 170 26.04 19.52 -2.87
CA GLU A 170 25.93 20.73 -3.67
C GLU A 170 24.48 21.03 -4.09
N ALA A 171 23.61 20.02 -4.17
CA ALA A 171 22.24 20.19 -4.65
C ALA A 171 21.43 21.10 -3.73
N LYS A 172 20.77 22.12 -4.28
CA LYS A 172 20.01 23.13 -3.50
C LYS A 172 18.68 22.58 -3.00
N LYS A 173 18.09 21.67 -3.76
CA LYS A 173 16.77 21.12 -3.50
C LYS A 173 16.83 19.60 -3.53
N LEU A 174 16.00 18.97 -2.73
CA LEU A 174 15.81 17.53 -2.73
C LEU A 174 14.34 17.22 -2.99
N ILE A 175 14.05 16.55 -4.11
CA ILE A 175 12.72 16.04 -4.42
C ILE A 175 12.59 14.64 -3.82
N LEU A 176 11.60 14.43 -2.97
CA LEU A 176 11.21 13.13 -2.44
C LEU A 176 9.98 12.64 -3.21
N THR A 177 10.10 11.53 -3.93
CA THR A 177 8.96 10.88 -4.59
C THR A 177 8.49 9.67 -3.81
N GLU A 178 7.24 9.25 -3.99
CA GLU A 178 6.71 8.09 -3.27
C GLU A 178 7.30 6.76 -3.78
N ALA A 179 7.50 6.63 -5.10
CA ALA A 179 8.09 5.44 -5.70
C ALA A 179 9.24 5.74 -6.68
N ILE A 180 9.95 4.66 -7.04
CA ILE A 180 11.09 4.69 -7.97
C ILE A 180 10.68 5.12 -9.38
N ILE A 181 9.46 4.79 -9.81
CA ILE A 181 8.96 5.16 -11.14
C ILE A 181 8.71 6.66 -11.25
N ASP A 182 8.29 7.30 -10.16
CA ASP A 182 8.11 8.76 -10.09
C ASP A 182 9.45 9.50 -10.14
N ALA A 183 10.45 9.00 -9.39
CA ALA A 183 11.81 9.52 -9.49
C ALA A 183 12.37 9.33 -10.91
N ALA A 184 12.15 8.17 -11.55
CA ALA A 184 12.55 7.93 -12.93
C ALA A 184 11.88 8.90 -13.92
N SER A 185 10.65 9.33 -13.64
CA SER A 185 9.91 10.29 -14.47
C SER A 185 10.61 11.65 -14.51
N PHE A 186 11.03 12.18 -13.35
CA PHE A 186 11.85 13.39 -13.30
C PHE A 186 13.23 13.20 -13.97
N LEU A 187 13.85 12.03 -13.80
CA LEU A 187 15.19 11.74 -14.35
C LEU A 187 15.21 11.62 -15.88
N CYS A 188 14.06 11.41 -16.52
CA CYS A 188 13.93 11.51 -17.98
C CYS A 188 14.11 12.96 -18.48
N HIS A 189 13.98 13.94 -17.59
CA HIS A 189 13.97 15.36 -17.87
C HIS A 189 14.96 16.12 -16.98
N PRO A 190 16.28 15.87 -17.13
CA PRO A 190 17.31 16.49 -16.29
C PRO A 190 17.27 18.04 -16.31
N GLU A 191 16.78 18.63 -17.40
CA GLU A 191 16.57 20.07 -17.54
C GLU A 191 15.60 20.66 -16.49
N LEU A 192 14.62 19.88 -16.02
CA LEU A 192 13.63 20.34 -15.03
C LEU A 192 14.19 20.39 -13.60
N VAL A 193 15.25 19.62 -13.35
CA VAL A 193 15.78 19.30 -12.02
C VAL A 193 17.26 19.67 -11.90
N GLU A 194 17.74 20.60 -12.73
CA GLU A 194 19.12 21.06 -12.70
C GLU A 194 19.47 21.67 -11.34
N GLY A 195 20.47 21.09 -10.67
CA GLY A 195 20.88 21.49 -9.31
C GLY A 195 20.01 20.94 -8.18
N TYR A 196 19.11 19.99 -8.50
CA TYR A 196 18.30 19.25 -7.54
C TYR A 196 18.90 17.85 -7.36
N SER A 197 18.67 17.26 -6.20
CA SER A 197 18.76 15.81 -6.02
C SER A 197 17.36 15.24 -5.98
N ILE A 198 17.23 13.98 -6.36
CA ILE A 198 15.97 13.24 -6.34
C ILE A 198 16.20 12.02 -5.47
N LEU A 199 15.20 11.63 -4.70
CA LEU A 199 15.26 10.44 -3.87
C LEU A 199 13.89 9.78 -3.82
N ALA A 200 13.80 8.54 -4.30
CA ALA A 200 12.58 7.77 -4.20
C ALA A 200 12.46 7.16 -2.82
N CYS A 201 11.32 7.40 -2.17
CA CYS A 201 10.88 6.60 -1.04
C CYS A 201 10.36 5.24 -1.53
N TYR A 202 9.98 4.40 -0.58
CA TYR A 202 9.48 3.05 -0.83
C TYR A 202 8.00 2.92 -0.43
N GLY A 203 7.16 3.86 -0.88
CA GLY A 203 5.76 4.00 -0.53
C GLY A 203 5.52 4.91 0.70
N THR A 204 4.26 4.99 1.13
CA THR A 204 3.81 5.78 2.29
C THR A 204 4.51 5.49 3.61
N ASN A 205 5.02 4.27 3.82
CA ASN A 205 5.85 3.89 4.98
C ASN A 205 7.35 3.75 4.63
N GLY A 206 7.77 4.33 3.50
CA GLY A 206 9.05 4.09 2.85
C GLY A 206 10.20 5.03 3.21
N LEU A 207 9.98 6.07 4.03
CA LEU A 207 11.07 6.96 4.49
C LEU A 207 11.90 6.27 5.58
N THR A 208 12.80 5.38 5.15
CA THR A 208 13.60 4.56 6.07
C THR A 208 14.63 5.38 6.85
N GLU A 209 15.23 4.77 7.87
CA GLU A 209 16.37 5.35 8.60
C GLU A 209 17.57 5.66 7.69
N GLU A 210 17.73 4.92 6.59
CA GLU A 210 18.76 5.18 5.59
C GLU A 210 18.49 6.49 4.82
N HIS A 211 17.23 6.77 4.47
CA HIS A 211 16.84 8.05 3.86
C HIS A 211 17.09 9.20 4.83
N GLN A 212 16.62 9.07 6.07
CA GLN A 212 16.77 10.12 7.08
C GLN A 212 18.24 10.46 7.32
N ARG A 213 19.11 9.45 7.43
CA ARG A 213 20.56 9.66 7.53
C ARG A 213 21.14 10.35 6.29
N ALA A 214 20.74 9.93 5.08
CA ALA A 214 21.21 10.56 3.85
C ALA A 214 20.79 12.04 3.75
N ILE A 215 19.53 12.34 4.08
CA ILE A 215 18.99 13.71 4.12
C ILE A 215 19.71 14.53 5.18
N LYS A 216 19.91 13.98 6.38
CA LYS A 216 20.65 14.64 7.47
C LYS A 216 22.07 15.01 7.05
N GLU A 217 22.82 14.06 6.49
CA GLU A 217 24.19 14.33 6.01
C GLU A 217 24.21 15.32 4.84
N TRP A 218 23.25 15.23 3.91
CA TRP A 218 23.09 16.20 2.82
C TRP A 218 22.90 17.65 3.30
N ILE A 219 22.13 17.84 4.37
CA ILE A 219 21.92 19.17 4.98
C ILE A 219 23.19 19.61 5.71
N LYS A 220 23.75 18.74 6.55
CA LYS A 220 24.89 19.05 7.43
C LYS A 220 26.17 19.36 6.66
N THR A 221 26.43 18.63 5.58
CA THR A 221 27.68 18.73 4.81
C THR A 221 27.60 19.76 3.68
N SER A 222 26.46 20.45 3.52
CA SER A 222 26.28 21.39 2.43
C SER A 222 27.07 22.68 2.64
N PRO A 223 27.76 23.20 1.59
CA PRO A 223 28.39 24.51 1.63
C PRO A 223 27.38 25.67 1.69
N LEU A 224 26.11 25.44 1.38
CA LEU A 224 25.05 26.46 1.38
C LEU A 224 24.42 26.68 2.76
N GLY A 225 24.69 25.78 3.71
CA GLY A 225 23.93 25.70 4.96
C GLY A 225 22.47 25.31 4.75
N ILE A 226 21.74 25.15 5.86
CA ILE A 226 20.32 24.73 5.85
C ILE A 226 19.38 25.78 5.22
N GLU A 227 19.72 27.06 5.30
CA GLU A 227 18.90 28.16 4.76
C GLU A 227 18.87 28.19 3.23
N GLY A 228 19.92 27.68 2.59
CA GLY A 228 19.99 27.53 1.12
C GLY A 228 19.38 26.23 0.60
N LYS A 229 18.73 25.45 1.46
CA LYS A 229 18.24 24.09 1.18
C LYS A 229 16.73 24.00 1.31
N GLU A 230 16.15 23.13 0.50
CA GLU A 230 14.71 22.87 0.49
C GLU A 230 14.41 21.41 0.16
N ILE A 231 13.45 20.83 0.89
CA ILE A 231 12.88 19.52 0.60
C ILE A 231 11.53 19.73 -0.10
N ILE A 232 11.29 19.01 -1.18
CA ILE A 232 10.07 19.09 -1.98
C ILE A 232 9.45 17.69 -2.03
N PHE A 233 8.25 17.53 -1.49
CA PHE A 233 7.48 16.29 -1.64
C PHE A 233 6.75 16.27 -2.98
N ALA A 234 6.88 15.15 -3.69
CA ALA A 234 6.17 14.82 -4.92
C ALA A 234 5.55 13.43 -4.76
N PHE A 235 4.74 13.28 -3.70
CA PHE A 235 4.01 12.06 -3.37
C PHE A 235 2.67 12.00 -4.10
N ASP A 236 2.02 10.85 -4.08
CA ASP A 236 0.76 10.64 -4.77
C ASP A 236 -0.31 11.64 -4.27
N ASN A 237 -1.14 12.15 -5.20
CA ASN A 237 -2.30 12.99 -4.90
C ASN A 237 -3.50 12.13 -4.46
N ASP A 238 -3.28 11.30 -3.45
CA ASP A 238 -4.30 10.59 -2.71
C ASP A 238 -4.17 10.88 -1.20
N THR A 239 -5.11 10.37 -0.40
CA THR A 239 -5.12 10.61 1.04
C THR A 239 -3.84 10.11 1.71
N ALA A 240 -3.36 8.93 1.30
CA ALA A 240 -2.20 8.29 1.93
C ALA A 240 -0.88 9.02 1.61
N GLY A 241 -0.73 9.51 0.37
CA GLY A 241 0.39 10.35 -0.05
C GLY A 241 0.41 11.71 0.67
N LYS A 242 -0.76 12.34 0.84
CA LYS A 242 -0.92 13.61 1.59
C LYS A 242 -0.58 13.45 3.07
N GLU A 243 -1.13 12.45 3.74
CA GLU A 243 -0.84 12.15 5.14
C GLU A 243 0.64 11.83 5.35
N SER A 244 1.22 11.02 4.45
CA SER A 244 2.65 10.70 4.51
C SER A 244 3.53 11.93 4.32
N THR A 245 3.13 12.86 3.45
CA THR A 245 3.80 14.14 3.25
C THR A 245 3.81 14.96 4.54
N LEU A 246 2.67 15.10 5.22
CA LEU A 246 2.57 15.82 6.50
C LEU A 246 3.45 15.17 7.58
N LYS A 247 3.28 13.86 7.77
CA LYS A 247 4.04 13.05 8.74
C LYS A 247 5.56 13.16 8.52
N TYR A 248 6.02 13.05 7.27
CA TYR A 248 7.43 13.10 6.95
C TYR A 248 8.00 14.50 6.97
N ALA A 249 7.22 15.52 6.61
CA ALA A 249 7.61 16.90 6.79
C ALA A 249 7.86 17.19 8.28
N GLU A 250 6.94 16.82 9.18
CA GLU A 250 7.11 17.00 10.62
C GLU A 250 8.33 16.24 11.15
N LYS A 251 8.51 14.98 10.72
CA LYS A 251 9.66 14.16 11.12
C LYS A 251 10.99 14.77 10.69
N LEU A 252 11.11 15.18 9.44
CA LEU A 252 12.33 15.78 8.88
C LEU A 252 12.60 17.16 9.51
N GLN A 253 11.55 17.94 9.75
CA GLN A 253 11.63 19.22 10.44
C GLN A 253 12.16 19.05 11.87
N SER A 254 11.60 18.10 12.62
CA SER A 254 12.03 17.78 13.99
C SER A 254 13.47 17.28 14.03
N MET A 255 13.86 16.42 13.08
CA MET A 255 15.23 15.96 12.92
C MET A 255 16.20 17.12 12.68
N CYS A 256 15.85 18.06 11.79
CA CYS A 256 16.68 19.24 11.52
C CYS A 256 16.79 20.16 12.73
N HIS A 257 15.68 20.38 13.45
CA HIS A 257 15.67 21.19 14.66
C HIS A 257 16.55 20.59 15.76
N ALA A 258 16.42 19.28 16.02
CA ALA A 258 17.18 18.58 17.05
C ALA A 258 18.70 18.61 16.80
N GLU A 259 19.12 18.52 15.53
CA GLU A 259 20.53 18.37 15.17
C GLU A 259 21.23 19.68 14.83
N LEU A 260 20.49 20.65 14.27
CA LEU A 260 21.05 21.89 13.72
C LEU A 260 20.48 23.15 14.37
N SER A 261 19.53 23.01 15.30
CA SER A 261 18.79 24.12 15.95
C SER A 261 18.21 25.11 14.94
N ARG A 262 17.84 24.61 13.76
CA ARG A 262 17.32 25.39 12.63
C ARG A 262 16.23 24.61 11.89
N SER A 263 15.37 25.37 11.24
CA SER A 263 14.30 24.88 10.39
C SER A 263 14.79 24.74 8.95
N ILE A 264 14.36 23.69 8.25
CA ILE A 264 14.53 23.58 6.79
C ILE A 264 13.23 23.97 6.09
N ARG A 265 13.33 24.49 4.87
CA ARG A 265 12.15 24.75 4.05
C ARG A 265 11.61 23.43 3.49
N ILE A 266 10.31 23.19 3.65
CA ILE A 266 9.65 21.97 3.16
C ILE A 266 8.38 22.36 2.39
N THR A 267 8.34 21.98 1.11
CA THR A 267 7.21 22.22 0.21
C THR A 267 6.67 20.92 -0.38
N THR A 268 5.50 20.97 -1.01
CA THR A 268 4.88 19.86 -1.73
C THR A 268 4.37 20.30 -3.09
N LEU A 269 4.45 19.41 -4.08
CA LEU A 269 3.81 19.59 -5.38
C LEU A 269 2.31 19.32 -5.26
N ASP A 270 1.51 20.14 -5.93
CA ASP A 270 0.07 19.91 -6.11
C ASP A 270 -0.13 19.22 -7.47
N LEU A 271 -0.09 17.89 -7.48
CA LEU A 271 -0.13 17.11 -8.73
C LEU A 271 -1.55 17.12 -9.32
N PRO A 272 -1.75 17.40 -10.62
CA PRO A 272 -3.07 17.39 -11.25
C PRO A 272 -3.64 15.97 -11.47
N ASN A 273 -2.79 14.94 -11.34
CA ASN A 273 -3.14 13.53 -11.48
C ASN A 273 -2.64 12.73 -10.27
N LYS A 274 -2.85 11.41 -10.30
CA LYS A 274 -2.58 10.55 -9.15
C LYS A 274 -1.12 10.60 -8.72
N ASP A 275 -0.19 10.42 -9.64
CA ASP A 275 1.24 10.33 -9.34
C ASP A 275 2.08 11.07 -10.40
N VAL A 276 3.37 11.26 -10.12
CA VAL A 276 4.29 11.99 -11.02
C VAL A 276 4.37 11.29 -12.39
N ASN A 277 4.39 9.95 -12.42
CA ASN A 277 4.45 9.21 -13.67
C ASN A 277 3.18 9.35 -14.51
N GLU A 278 2.01 9.44 -13.88
CA GLU A 278 0.73 9.69 -14.55
C GLU A 278 0.67 11.11 -15.10
N VAL A 279 1.15 12.12 -14.35
CA VAL A 279 1.29 13.49 -14.86
C VAL A 279 2.15 13.50 -16.13
N LEU A 280 3.30 12.80 -16.12
CA LEU A 280 4.18 12.71 -17.28
C LEU A 280 3.54 11.96 -18.48
N GLN A 281 2.63 11.01 -18.23
CA GLN A 281 1.91 10.29 -19.29
C GLN A 281 0.81 11.13 -19.95
N LEU A 282 0.18 12.04 -19.18
CA LEU A 282 -1.01 12.78 -19.61
C LEU A 282 -0.71 14.23 -20.01
N HIS A 283 0.45 14.75 -19.66
CA HIS A 283 0.84 16.15 -19.88
C HIS A 283 2.25 16.27 -20.47
N GLU A 284 2.49 17.38 -21.15
CA GLU A 284 3.84 17.74 -21.61
C GLU A 284 4.77 18.02 -20.41
N PRO A 285 6.07 17.65 -20.48
CA PRO A 285 7.02 17.80 -19.36
C PRO A 285 7.11 19.23 -18.79
N ALA A 286 6.81 20.25 -19.58
CA ALA A 286 6.79 21.65 -19.17
C ALA A 286 5.85 21.93 -17.98
N ILE A 287 4.82 21.09 -17.74
CA ILE A 287 3.94 21.23 -16.57
C ILE A 287 4.72 21.16 -15.26
N PHE A 288 5.79 20.37 -15.20
CA PHE A 288 6.62 20.25 -14.01
C PHE A 288 7.38 21.53 -13.68
N GLU A 289 7.70 22.37 -14.67
CA GLU A 289 8.28 23.70 -14.39
C GLU A 289 7.29 24.58 -13.61
N GLN A 290 6.01 24.50 -13.97
CA GLN A 290 4.94 25.20 -13.26
C GLN A 290 4.72 24.60 -11.88
N LEU A 291 4.58 23.27 -11.76
CA LEU A 291 4.40 22.59 -10.48
C LEU A 291 5.56 22.87 -9.52
N LEU A 292 6.79 22.79 -10.02
CA LEU A 292 7.97 23.10 -9.23
C LEU A 292 7.98 24.58 -8.85
N ARG A 293 7.49 25.51 -9.67
CA ARG A 293 7.44 26.93 -9.34
C ARG A 293 6.38 27.25 -8.28
N ASP A 294 5.18 26.69 -8.46
CA ASP A 294 3.96 27.02 -7.72
C ASP A 294 3.73 26.14 -6.48
N ARG A 295 4.65 25.21 -6.20
CA ARG A 295 4.64 24.32 -5.02
C ARG A 295 4.30 25.04 -3.71
N ALA A 296 3.51 24.38 -2.88
CA ALA A 296 2.99 24.94 -1.63
C ALA A 296 3.88 24.58 -0.42
N GLU A 297 3.90 25.44 0.60
CA GLU A 297 4.51 25.09 1.90
C GLU A 297 3.67 24.03 2.61
N VAL A 298 4.32 22.99 3.14
CA VAL A 298 3.63 21.93 3.90
C VAL A 298 3.09 22.54 5.20
N GLY A 299 1.76 22.61 5.34
CA GLY A 299 1.06 23.21 6.50
C GLY A 299 0.32 24.53 6.25
N LYS A 300 0.52 25.21 5.10
CA LYS A 300 -0.34 26.37 4.74
C LYS A 300 -1.75 25.96 4.29
N LEU A 301 -1.93 24.71 3.88
CA LEU A 301 -3.22 24.10 3.53
C LEU A 301 -4.19 24.06 4.72
N GLU A 302 -3.69 24.07 5.97
CA GLU A 302 -4.56 24.14 7.17
C GLU A 302 -5.17 25.52 7.39
N LYS A 303 -4.48 26.62 7.02
CA LYS A 303 -4.93 27.98 7.34
C LYS A 303 -6.12 28.48 6.51
N GLU A 304 -6.36 27.91 5.33
CA GLU A 304 -7.59 28.18 4.57
C GLU A 304 -8.78 27.36 5.09
N PHE A 305 -8.53 26.26 5.81
CA PHE A 305 -9.57 25.44 6.44
C PHE A 305 -9.90 25.86 7.89
N SER A 306 -8.97 26.49 8.62
CA SER A 306 -9.14 26.84 10.05
C SER A 306 -9.87 28.16 10.34
N PHE A 307 -10.17 29.00 9.34
CA PHE A 307 -10.75 30.33 9.58
C PHE A 307 -12.24 30.34 9.95
N SER A 308 -12.92 29.19 9.95
CA SER A 308 -14.35 29.08 10.26
C SER A 308 -14.70 28.68 11.70
N THR A 309 -13.70 28.46 12.57
CA THR A 309 -13.94 27.77 13.86
C THR A 309 -13.67 28.60 15.11
N GLU A 310 -13.49 29.92 15.00
CA GLU A 310 -13.42 30.81 16.17
C GLU A 310 -14.79 31.42 16.51
N ILE A 311 -15.75 30.60 16.97
CA ILE A 311 -16.84 31.09 17.82
C ILE A 311 -17.12 30.08 18.95
N SER A 312 -16.81 30.53 20.18
CA SER A 312 -17.40 30.11 21.45
C SER A 312 -16.90 28.83 22.11
N ASN A 313 -15.74 28.95 22.76
CA ASN A 313 -15.49 28.31 24.06
C ASN A 313 -16.28 29.07 25.14
N GLU A 314 -17.35 28.49 25.65
CA GLU A 314 -17.74 28.62 27.05
C GLU A 314 -18.87 27.62 27.32
N THR A 315 -18.57 26.64 28.18
CA THR A 315 -19.45 25.97 29.17
C THR A 315 -19.02 24.50 29.29
N ALA A 316 -17.93 24.27 30.00
CA ALA A 316 -17.70 23.02 30.69
C ALA A 316 -18.38 23.14 32.07
N LEU A 317 -19.33 22.24 32.39
CA LEU A 317 -19.59 21.72 33.75
C LEU A 317 -20.86 20.83 33.81
N GLN A 318 -20.72 19.66 34.43
CA GLN A 318 -21.74 18.71 34.95
C GLN A 318 -22.41 17.82 33.86
N PHE A 319 -22.49 16.48 33.95
CA PHE A 319 -22.79 15.57 35.05
C PHE A 319 -22.28 14.15 34.78
N VAL A 320 -22.06 13.41 35.87
CA VAL A 320 -21.72 11.97 35.96
C VAL A 320 -22.96 11.17 36.42
N ASN A 321 -23.07 9.92 35.95
CA ASN A 321 -23.97 8.81 36.35
C ASN A 321 -25.45 8.92 35.89
N THR A 322 -26.15 7.87 35.43
CA THR A 322 -26.16 6.46 35.86
C THR A 322 -26.77 5.56 34.79
N ASN A 323 -26.37 4.29 34.81
CA ASN A 323 -27.04 3.13 34.21
C ASN A 323 -28.57 3.13 34.40
N GLU A 324 -29.31 2.81 33.34
CA GLU A 324 -30.44 1.86 33.34
C GLU A 324 -31.01 1.67 31.91
N LYS A 325 -30.35 0.79 31.14
CA LYS A 325 -30.98 0.11 30.00
C LYS A 325 -31.70 -1.13 30.55
N ASN A 326 -33.01 -1.20 30.34
CA ASN A 326 -33.76 -2.37 29.89
C ASN A 326 -35.17 -2.44 30.49
N LYS A 327 -36.13 -1.77 29.84
CA LYS A 327 -37.50 -2.25 29.67
C LYS A 327 -38.21 -1.31 28.69
N LEU A 328 -39.04 -1.87 27.81
CA LEU A 328 -39.84 -1.22 26.75
C LEU A 328 -39.22 -1.29 25.35
N ILE A 329 -38.97 -2.49 24.85
CA ILE A 329 -39.05 -2.77 23.41
C ILE A 329 -40.28 -3.66 23.21
N SER A 330 -41.43 -3.04 23.08
CA SER A 330 -42.56 -3.61 22.36
C SER A 330 -43.54 -2.49 22.03
N ASN A 331 -43.89 -2.38 20.76
CA ASN A 331 -44.88 -1.48 20.16
C ASN A 331 -44.45 -0.02 20.02
N GLN A 332 -43.85 0.30 18.88
CA GLN A 332 -44.25 1.47 18.09
C GLN A 332 -43.74 1.33 16.65
N LYS A 333 -44.69 1.29 15.70
CA LYS A 333 -44.43 1.55 14.27
C LYS A 333 -43.70 2.89 14.20
N GLU A 334 -42.46 2.88 13.72
CA GLU A 334 -41.63 4.05 13.57
C GLU A 334 -42.33 5.07 12.67
N LYS A 335 -42.85 6.12 13.31
CA LYS A 335 -43.14 7.38 12.66
C LYS A 335 -41.80 8.09 12.58
N ILE A 336 -41.12 7.95 11.45
CA ILE A 336 -39.92 8.75 11.15
C ILE A 336 -40.36 10.21 11.12
N ILE A 337 -40.09 10.93 12.22
CA ILE A 337 -40.22 12.37 12.28
C ILE A 337 -38.79 12.89 12.43
N ALA A 338 -38.25 13.44 11.33
CA ALA A 338 -37.13 14.36 11.37
C ALA A 338 -37.32 15.43 10.28
N SER A 339 -37.52 16.67 10.71
CA SER A 339 -37.37 17.91 9.94
C SER A 339 -38.08 18.00 8.56
N GLY A 340 -39.38 18.30 8.57
CA GLY A 340 -39.98 19.28 7.65
C GLY A 340 -39.96 19.06 6.12
N GLY A 341 -39.76 17.84 5.61
CA GLY A 341 -39.85 17.55 4.17
C GLY A 341 -40.09 16.07 3.87
N SER A 342 -40.48 15.74 2.64
CA SER A 342 -40.55 14.34 2.21
C SER A 342 -39.13 13.78 2.00
N PRO A 343 -38.90 12.46 2.11
CA PRO A 343 -37.60 11.86 1.77
C PRO A 343 -37.12 12.22 0.35
N LEU A 344 -38.06 12.41 -0.58
CA LEU A 344 -37.77 12.87 -1.94
C LEU A 344 -37.25 14.30 -2.00
N ASP A 345 -37.67 15.17 -1.08
CA ASP A 345 -37.17 16.54 -1.00
C ASP A 345 -35.73 16.56 -0.48
N PHE A 346 -35.39 15.68 0.47
CA PHE A 346 -34.01 15.51 0.94
C PHE A 346 -33.08 15.05 -0.19
N LEU A 347 -33.51 14.07 -0.99
CA LEU A 347 -32.72 13.54 -2.12
C LEU A 347 -32.46 14.55 -3.25
N LYS A 348 -33.19 15.67 -3.28
CA LYS A 348 -33.03 16.74 -4.28
C LYS A 348 -32.12 17.88 -3.80
N GLN A 349 -31.65 17.85 -2.56
CA GLN A 349 -30.81 18.91 -2.02
C GLN A 349 -29.40 18.87 -2.63
N ASP A 350 -28.81 20.04 -2.82
CA ASP A 350 -27.41 20.16 -3.21
C ASP A 350 -26.49 19.56 -2.13
N HIS A 351 -25.34 19.06 -2.58
CA HIS A 351 -24.35 18.40 -1.72
C HIS A 351 -24.91 17.19 -0.95
N LEU A 352 -25.76 16.40 -1.61
CA LEU A 352 -26.47 15.25 -1.02
C LEU A 352 -25.55 14.29 -0.26
N LEU A 353 -24.40 13.90 -0.83
CA LEU A 353 -23.48 12.97 -0.18
C LEU A 353 -22.88 13.53 1.12
N PHE A 354 -22.58 14.83 1.15
CA PHE A 354 -22.13 15.50 2.37
C PHE A 354 -23.21 15.48 3.44
N ARG A 355 -24.47 15.80 3.08
CA ARG A 355 -25.61 15.78 4.01
C ARG A 355 -25.91 14.39 4.54
N ILE A 356 -25.83 13.37 3.68
CA ILE A 356 -25.93 11.97 4.09
C ILE A 356 -24.81 11.63 5.07
N ASN A 357 -23.58 12.05 4.79
CA ASN A 357 -22.44 11.77 5.65
C ASN A 357 -22.59 12.40 7.05
N GLU A 358 -23.14 13.62 7.13
CA GLU A 358 -23.46 14.28 8.39
C GLU A 358 -24.52 13.51 9.20
N LEU A 359 -25.53 12.95 8.52
CA LEU A 359 -26.56 12.11 9.17
C LEU A 359 -26.00 10.76 9.61
N ILE A 360 -25.09 10.16 8.83
CA ILE A 360 -24.36 8.95 9.20
C ILE A 360 -23.53 9.20 10.47
N GLY A 361 -22.83 10.33 10.57
CA GLY A 361 -22.09 10.68 11.80
C GLY A 361 -22.99 10.74 13.03
N LYS A 362 -24.20 11.30 12.89
CA LYS A 362 -25.21 11.37 13.96
C LYS A 362 -25.77 10.00 14.37
N SER A 363 -25.51 8.93 13.63
CA SER A 363 -25.89 7.57 14.02
C SER A 363 -24.91 6.92 15.00
N GLY A 364 -23.88 7.65 15.45
CA GLY A 364 -22.87 7.16 16.39
C GLY A 364 -21.57 6.67 15.75
N ILE A 365 -21.35 6.94 14.45
CA ILE A 365 -20.06 6.67 13.81
C ILE A 365 -19.20 7.94 13.92
N VAL A 366 -18.27 7.93 14.88
CA VAL A 366 -17.37 9.05 15.15
C VAL A 366 -16.18 9.01 14.19
N GLY A 367 -15.83 10.15 13.58
CA GLY A 367 -14.79 10.18 12.54
C GLY A 367 -15.16 9.31 11.34
N GLU A 368 -14.16 8.66 10.74
CA GLU A 368 -14.35 7.70 9.64
C GLU A 368 -15.13 8.31 8.46
N GLU A 369 -15.04 9.62 8.22
CA GLU A 369 -15.96 10.35 7.34
C GLU A 369 -15.94 9.81 5.91
N GLU A 370 -14.77 9.49 5.37
CA GLU A 370 -14.63 8.89 4.04
C GLU A 370 -15.09 7.43 4.05
N ASN A 371 -14.62 6.65 5.03
CA ASN A 371 -14.91 5.22 5.14
C ASN A 371 -16.40 4.95 5.33
N ARG A 372 -17.07 5.67 6.24
CA ARG A 372 -18.51 5.51 6.54
C ARG A 372 -19.38 5.91 5.35
N LEU A 373 -19.00 6.96 4.61
CA LEU A 373 -19.71 7.38 3.40
C LEU A 373 -19.51 6.35 2.28
N LEU A 374 -18.29 5.88 2.05
CA LEU A 374 -18.03 4.87 1.02
C LEU A 374 -18.75 3.55 1.34
N MET A 375 -18.73 3.12 2.61
CA MET A 375 -19.47 1.94 3.04
C MET A 375 -20.98 2.10 2.83
N PHE A 376 -21.54 3.29 3.07
CA PHE A 376 -22.94 3.58 2.78
C PHE A 376 -23.25 3.47 1.28
N VAL A 377 -22.40 4.06 0.42
CA VAL A 377 -22.55 3.97 -1.03
C VAL A 377 -22.48 2.52 -1.49
N VAL A 378 -21.48 1.76 -1.04
CA VAL A 378 -21.33 0.32 -1.32
C VAL A 378 -22.57 -0.44 -0.88
N ALA A 379 -23.04 -0.23 0.36
CA ALA A 379 -24.23 -0.87 0.89
C ALA A 379 -25.45 -0.61 0.02
N SER A 380 -25.63 0.63 -0.46
CA SER A 380 -26.78 1.02 -1.31
C SER A 380 -26.79 0.36 -2.69
N THR A 381 -25.65 -0.16 -3.17
CA THR A 381 -25.56 -0.80 -4.48
C THR A 381 -26.25 -2.17 -4.55
N TYR A 382 -26.75 -2.70 -3.44
CA TYR A 382 -27.38 -4.02 -3.36
C TYR A 382 -28.60 -4.18 -4.29
N LYS A 383 -29.25 -3.07 -4.69
CA LYS A 383 -30.36 -3.06 -5.68
C LYS A 383 -29.95 -2.67 -7.10
N MET A 384 -28.67 -2.43 -7.33
CA MET A 384 -28.14 -2.05 -8.64
C MET A 384 -27.76 -3.27 -9.47
N ASN A 385 -27.65 -3.10 -10.79
CA ASN A 385 -27.17 -4.14 -11.69
C ASN A 385 -25.68 -4.48 -11.47
N TYR A 386 -24.93 -3.54 -10.89
CA TYR A 386 -23.54 -3.73 -10.51
C TYR A 386 -23.41 -3.50 -9.00
N ASN A 387 -23.27 -4.59 -8.26
CA ASN A 387 -23.13 -4.56 -6.81
C ASN A 387 -21.66 -4.36 -6.43
N LEU A 388 -21.42 -3.58 -5.38
CA LEU A 388 -20.09 -3.34 -4.82
C LEU A 388 -19.90 -4.12 -3.52
N HIS A 389 -18.64 -4.39 -3.22
CA HIS A 389 -18.22 -5.14 -2.05
C HIS A 389 -17.11 -4.36 -1.36
N VAL A 390 -17.12 -4.32 -0.02
CA VAL A 390 -16.04 -3.71 0.77
C VAL A 390 -15.48 -4.70 1.81
N LEU A 391 -14.17 -4.66 2.01
CA LEU A 391 -13.44 -5.36 3.05
C LEU A 391 -12.78 -4.32 3.96
N TYR A 392 -13.26 -4.24 5.18
CA TYR A 392 -12.81 -3.29 6.18
C TYR A 392 -11.77 -3.96 7.11
N GLN A 393 -10.52 -3.52 7.02
CA GLN A 393 -9.38 -4.13 7.72
C GLN A 393 -8.90 -3.27 8.90
N GLY A 394 -8.45 -3.94 9.96
CA GLY A 394 -7.87 -3.29 11.14
C GLY A 394 -7.64 -4.29 12.28
N SER A 395 -6.98 -3.87 13.35
CA SER A 395 -6.71 -4.68 14.54
C SER A 395 -7.98 -5.11 15.27
N SER A 396 -7.94 -6.22 16.02
CA SER A 396 -9.11 -6.66 16.79
C SER A 396 -9.50 -5.59 17.82
N GLY A 397 -10.79 -5.23 17.87
CA GLY A 397 -11.30 -4.18 18.76
C GLY A 397 -11.25 -2.75 18.20
N SER A 398 -10.73 -2.52 16.98
CA SER A 398 -10.63 -1.18 16.39
C SER A 398 -11.95 -0.52 15.96
N GLY A 399 -13.10 -1.16 16.18
CA GLY A 399 -14.42 -0.58 15.87
C GLY A 399 -15.03 -0.98 14.52
N LYS A 400 -14.35 -1.80 13.70
CA LYS A 400 -14.85 -2.31 12.40
C LYS A 400 -16.31 -2.73 12.39
N SER A 401 -16.66 -3.68 13.26
CA SER A 401 -17.99 -4.27 13.33
C SER A 401 -19.05 -3.25 13.77
N HIS A 402 -18.66 -2.23 14.54
CA HIS A 402 -19.56 -1.16 14.94
C HIS A 402 -19.97 -0.33 13.72
N THR A 403 -18.99 0.20 12.98
CA THR A 403 -19.22 0.99 11.76
C THR A 403 -20.05 0.21 10.75
N MET A 404 -19.68 -1.04 10.46
CA MET A 404 -20.43 -1.91 9.53
C MET A 404 -21.88 -2.10 9.95
N LYS A 405 -22.15 -2.39 11.23
CA LYS A 405 -23.51 -2.61 11.72
C LYS A 405 -24.36 -1.34 11.68
N GLN A 406 -23.78 -0.17 11.95
CA GLN A 406 -24.51 1.09 11.85
C GLN A 406 -24.91 1.39 10.41
N ILE A 407 -24.00 1.18 9.45
CA ILE A 407 -24.32 1.34 8.03
C ILE A 407 -25.37 0.31 7.59
N ALA A 408 -25.25 -0.96 8.00
CA ALA A 408 -26.21 -2.00 7.64
C ALA A 408 -27.63 -1.67 8.12
N LYS A 409 -27.79 -1.11 9.33
CA LYS A 409 -29.08 -0.66 9.87
C LYS A 409 -29.74 0.47 9.08
N MET A 410 -29.00 1.16 8.21
CA MET A 410 -29.56 2.19 7.33
C MET A 410 -30.20 1.60 6.08
N MET A 411 -29.99 0.31 5.82
CA MET A 411 -30.67 -0.44 4.77
C MET A 411 -31.93 -1.12 5.33
N PRO A 412 -32.96 -1.39 4.50
CA PRO A 412 -34.15 -2.11 4.93
C PRO A 412 -33.78 -3.48 5.51
N SER A 413 -34.25 -3.79 6.72
CA SER A 413 -33.85 -4.99 7.47
C SER A 413 -34.18 -6.30 6.74
N GLU A 414 -35.24 -6.31 5.93
CA GLU A 414 -35.63 -7.43 5.08
C GLU A 414 -34.62 -7.74 3.97
N ASP A 415 -33.77 -6.76 3.63
CA ASP A 415 -32.76 -6.84 2.58
C ASP A 415 -31.34 -7.08 3.12
N VAL A 416 -31.16 -7.16 4.43
CA VAL A 416 -29.86 -7.36 5.08
C VAL A 416 -29.73 -8.78 5.61
N ILE A 417 -28.61 -9.43 5.30
CA ILE A 417 -28.23 -10.75 5.83
C ILE A 417 -26.93 -10.60 6.63
N GLU A 418 -26.98 -10.79 7.94
CA GLU A 418 -25.79 -10.75 8.81
C GLU A 418 -25.26 -12.17 9.07
N LEU A 419 -24.01 -12.41 8.72
CA LEU A 419 -23.34 -13.70 8.85
C LEU A 419 -22.12 -13.58 9.77
N THR A 420 -22.21 -14.23 10.93
CA THR A 420 -21.08 -14.39 11.86
C THR A 420 -20.25 -15.64 11.58
N ARG A 421 -20.84 -16.61 10.87
CA ARG A 421 -20.19 -17.87 10.47
C ARG A 421 -20.89 -18.47 9.27
N VAL A 422 -20.12 -19.00 8.33
CA VAL A 422 -20.61 -19.79 7.18
C VAL A 422 -20.01 -21.19 7.27
N THR A 423 -20.82 -22.23 7.09
CA THR A 423 -20.32 -23.61 7.01
C THR A 423 -19.96 -23.96 5.56
N ASP A 424 -18.99 -24.86 5.38
CA ASP A 424 -18.29 -25.17 4.11
C ASP A 424 -19.18 -25.36 2.89
N SER A 425 -20.38 -25.93 3.07
CA SER A 425 -21.33 -26.20 1.99
C SER A 425 -22.64 -25.41 2.09
N SER A 426 -22.81 -24.58 3.11
CA SER A 426 -24.10 -23.89 3.33
C SER A 426 -24.49 -22.99 2.16
N LEU A 427 -23.54 -22.25 1.56
CA LEU A 427 -23.81 -21.34 0.43
C LEU A 427 -24.36 -22.04 -0.81
N TYR A 428 -23.94 -23.28 -1.09
CA TYR A 428 -24.47 -24.11 -2.17
C TYR A 428 -25.86 -24.70 -1.85
N ASN A 429 -26.27 -24.68 -0.58
CA ASN A 429 -27.49 -25.30 -0.10
C ASN A 429 -28.70 -24.34 -0.02
N TYR A 430 -28.48 -23.02 -0.16
CA TYR A 430 -29.57 -22.03 -0.29
C TYR A 430 -30.47 -22.32 -1.50
N GLN A 431 -31.72 -21.88 -1.43
CA GLN A 431 -32.65 -21.89 -2.55
C GLN A 431 -32.36 -20.71 -3.47
N GLY A 432 -32.61 -20.88 -4.78
CA GLY A 432 -32.43 -19.80 -5.74
C GLY A 432 -33.28 -18.59 -5.35
N GLY A 433 -32.66 -17.40 -5.33
CA GLY A 433 -33.34 -16.14 -4.98
C GLY A 433 -33.03 -15.59 -3.58
N GLU A 434 -32.51 -16.38 -2.65
CA GLU A 434 -32.30 -15.94 -1.26
C GLU A 434 -31.22 -14.85 -1.12
N PHE A 435 -30.28 -14.78 -2.06
CA PHE A 435 -29.24 -13.75 -2.13
C PHE A 435 -29.50 -12.69 -3.19
N MET A 436 -30.71 -12.62 -3.75
CA MET A 436 -31.02 -11.64 -4.79
C MET A 436 -31.40 -10.30 -4.18
N GLN A 437 -30.70 -9.27 -4.62
CA GLN A 437 -30.80 -7.90 -4.13
C GLN A 437 -30.72 -7.85 -2.60
N LYS A 438 -29.64 -8.40 -2.04
CA LYS A 438 -29.36 -8.37 -0.60
C LYS A 438 -28.05 -7.65 -0.28
N LEU A 439 -27.99 -7.03 0.88
CA LEU A 439 -26.74 -6.63 1.50
C LEU A 439 -26.30 -7.76 2.44
N ILE A 440 -25.12 -8.35 2.19
CA ILE A 440 -24.55 -9.37 3.07
C ILE A 440 -23.46 -8.75 3.94
N VAL A 441 -23.60 -8.89 5.25
CA VAL A 441 -22.62 -8.42 6.23
C VAL A 441 -21.84 -9.62 6.76
N PHE A 442 -20.57 -9.72 6.40
CA PHE A 442 -19.65 -10.71 6.93
C PHE A 442 -18.87 -10.10 8.09
N GLU A 443 -19.32 -10.36 9.33
CA GLU A 443 -18.74 -9.72 10.52
C GLU A 443 -17.27 -10.09 10.75
N ASP A 444 -16.89 -11.30 10.37
CA ASP A 444 -15.53 -11.81 10.44
C ASP A 444 -15.26 -12.74 9.24
N MET A 445 -14.54 -12.22 8.24
CA MET A 445 -14.09 -13.01 7.10
C MET A 445 -13.04 -14.05 7.51
N ASP A 446 -12.25 -13.78 8.56
CA ASP A 446 -11.17 -14.68 8.99
C ASP A 446 -11.72 -15.93 9.69
N GLY A 447 -12.95 -15.86 10.19
CA GLY A 447 -13.70 -16.99 10.72
C GLY A 447 -14.28 -17.92 9.65
N LEU A 448 -14.22 -17.53 8.37
CA LEU A 448 -14.66 -18.37 7.26
C LEU A 448 -13.56 -19.35 6.86
N LYS A 449 -13.96 -20.59 6.60
CA LYS A 449 -13.05 -21.60 6.05
C LYS A 449 -12.80 -21.34 4.56
N GLU A 450 -11.71 -21.89 4.05
CA GLU A 450 -11.23 -21.68 2.67
C GLU A 450 -12.30 -22.01 1.61
N ASP A 451 -13.03 -23.12 1.75
CA ASP A 451 -14.10 -23.49 0.82
C ASP A 451 -15.26 -22.47 0.79
N ALA A 452 -15.60 -21.89 1.95
CA ALA A 452 -16.63 -20.86 2.03
C ALA A 452 -16.14 -19.53 1.42
N LEU A 453 -14.87 -19.19 1.60
CA LEU A 453 -14.24 -18.02 0.95
C LEU A 453 -14.22 -18.15 -0.57
N LEU A 454 -13.95 -19.35 -1.09
CA LEU A 454 -14.02 -19.64 -2.53
C LEU A 454 -15.44 -19.47 -3.07
N ALA A 455 -16.44 -19.96 -2.35
CA ALA A 455 -17.84 -19.78 -2.73
C ALA A 455 -18.24 -18.30 -2.73
N VAL A 456 -17.88 -17.51 -1.71
CA VAL A 456 -18.14 -16.06 -1.69
C VAL A 456 -17.49 -15.36 -2.88
N ARG A 457 -16.25 -15.76 -3.24
CA ARG A 457 -15.54 -15.21 -4.40
C ARG A 457 -16.25 -15.53 -5.73
N GLU A 458 -16.74 -16.75 -5.88
CA GLU A 458 -17.49 -17.16 -7.07
C GLU A 458 -18.83 -16.40 -7.16
N MET A 459 -19.54 -16.24 -6.03
CA MET A 459 -20.74 -15.42 -5.93
C MET A 459 -20.50 -13.97 -6.43
N MET A 460 -19.41 -13.33 -5.98
CA MET A 460 -19.05 -11.95 -6.41
C MET A 460 -18.67 -11.87 -7.90
N SER A 461 -18.03 -12.91 -8.44
CA SER A 461 -17.45 -12.87 -9.79
C SER A 461 -18.43 -13.30 -10.88
N ALA A 462 -19.15 -14.39 -10.62
CA ALA A 462 -19.97 -15.08 -11.60
C ALA A 462 -21.47 -14.78 -11.44
N GLY A 463 -21.88 -14.17 -10.31
CA GLY A 463 -23.30 -13.94 -10.01
C GLY A 463 -24.09 -15.22 -9.81
N LYS A 464 -23.42 -16.37 -9.67
CA LYS A 464 -24.03 -17.67 -9.38
C LYS A 464 -23.04 -18.64 -8.75
N LEU A 465 -23.57 -19.64 -8.05
CA LEU A 465 -22.86 -20.85 -7.62
C LEU A 465 -23.42 -22.07 -8.32
N SER A 466 -22.55 -22.97 -8.77
CA SER A 466 -22.96 -24.25 -9.37
C SER A 466 -22.27 -25.43 -8.67
N SER A 467 -23.06 -26.40 -8.21
CA SER A 467 -22.54 -27.61 -7.57
C SER A 467 -23.19 -28.87 -8.13
N SER A 468 -22.40 -29.95 -8.28
CA SER A 468 -22.90 -31.28 -8.64
C SER A 468 -23.19 -32.08 -7.37
N THR A 469 -24.46 -32.45 -7.17
CA THR A 469 -24.91 -33.17 -5.98
C THR A 469 -25.69 -34.43 -6.37
N SER A 470 -25.79 -35.39 -5.45
CA SER A 470 -26.60 -36.59 -5.66
C SER A 470 -27.98 -36.42 -5.02
N ILE A 471 -29.04 -36.43 -5.81
CA ILE A 471 -30.42 -36.40 -5.34
C ILE A 471 -30.96 -37.83 -5.34
N LYS A 472 -31.59 -38.24 -4.24
CA LYS A 472 -32.30 -39.53 -4.19
C LYS A 472 -33.69 -39.38 -4.79
N ASP A 473 -34.03 -40.28 -5.71
CA ASP A 473 -35.40 -40.38 -6.21
C ASP A 473 -36.35 -40.94 -5.12
N LYS A 474 -37.66 -40.88 -5.35
CA LYS A 474 -38.68 -41.43 -4.44
C LYS A 474 -38.55 -42.96 -4.20
N ARG A 475 -37.66 -43.64 -4.93
CA ARG A 475 -37.37 -45.07 -4.84
C ARG A 475 -36.01 -45.35 -4.18
N GLY A 476 -35.30 -44.33 -3.72
CA GLY A 476 -34.04 -44.44 -2.99
C GLY A 476 -32.77 -44.52 -3.86
N ASN A 477 -32.88 -44.41 -5.18
CA ASN A 477 -31.72 -44.43 -6.08
C ASN A 477 -31.07 -43.04 -6.16
N SER A 478 -29.74 -42.98 -6.08
CA SER A 478 -28.99 -41.74 -6.26
C SER A 478 -28.84 -41.40 -7.75
N LYS A 479 -29.27 -40.20 -8.15
CA LYS A 479 -28.94 -39.61 -9.46
C LYS A 479 -28.17 -38.32 -9.26
N GLY A 480 -27.14 -38.10 -10.07
CA GLY A 480 -26.44 -36.81 -10.12
C GLY A 480 -27.35 -35.71 -10.65
N ALA A 481 -27.32 -34.55 -10.03
CA ALA A 481 -28.04 -33.36 -10.42
C ALA A 481 -27.16 -32.13 -10.20
N ILE A 482 -27.24 -31.17 -11.12
CA ILE A 482 -26.58 -29.87 -10.98
C ILE A 482 -27.54 -28.95 -10.23
N LYS A 483 -27.06 -28.32 -9.17
CA LYS A 483 -27.76 -27.29 -8.43
C LYS A 483 -27.08 -25.95 -8.68
N GLU A 484 -27.85 -25.00 -9.22
CA GLU A 484 -27.42 -23.61 -9.40
C GLU A 484 -28.14 -22.68 -8.40
N VAL A 485 -27.40 -21.70 -7.89
CA VAL A 485 -27.91 -20.65 -7.01
C VAL A 485 -27.49 -19.31 -7.61
N GLU A 486 -28.44 -18.57 -8.16
CA GLU A 486 -28.21 -17.20 -8.65
C GLU A 486 -28.13 -16.21 -7.48
N VAL A 487 -27.23 -15.23 -7.61
CA VAL A 487 -26.94 -14.26 -6.55
C VAL A 487 -26.74 -12.85 -7.14
N SER A 488 -27.21 -11.83 -6.41
CA SER A 488 -26.95 -10.42 -6.71
C SER A 488 -26.96 -9.68 -5.40
N PHE A 489 -25.79 -9.31 -4.89
CA PHE A 489 -25.67 -8.80 -3.53
C PHE A 489 -24.53 -7.80 -3.44
N ALA A 490 -24.67 -6.80 -2.58
CA ALA A 490 -23.54 -6.00 -2.10
C ALA A 490 -23.02 -6.61 -0.79
N SER A 491 -21.78 -6.34 -0.40
CA SER A 491 -21.28 -6.83 0.89
C SER A 491 -20.46 -5.83 1.68
N LEU A 492 -20.63 -5.90 3.00
CA LEU A 492 -19.74 -5.30 3.99
C LEU A 492 -19.03 -6.43 4.72
N SER A 493 -17.71 -6.48 4.64
CA SER A 493 -16.90 -7.54 5.25
C SER A 493 -15.86 -6.94 6.18
N ALA A 494 -15.53 -7.60 7.30
CA ALA A 494 -14.41 -7.20 8.15
C ALA A 494 -13.33 -8.28 8.22
N THR A 495 -12.07 -7.86 8.35
CA THR A 495 -10.92 -8.75 8.56
C THR A 495 -9.89 -8.13 9.51
N THR A 496 -9.14 -9.00 10.17
CA THR A 496 -7.94 -8.67 10.94
C THR A 496 -6.65 -9.04 10.20
N LYS A 497 -6.75 -9.66 9.02
CA LYS A 497 -5.65 -10.22 8.24
C LYS A 497 -5.61 -9.60 6.83
N GLY A 498 -5.10 -8.37 6.74
CA GLY A 498 -5.02 -7.62 5.47
C GLY A 498 -4.25 -8.32 4.34
N GLU A 499 -3.25 -9.16 4.66
CA GLU A 499 -2.39 -9.83 3.66
C GLU A 499 -3.00 -11.13 3.06
N LEU A 500 -4.06 -11.69 3.65
CA LEU A 500 -4.54 -13.04 3.31
C LEU A 500 -5.59 -13.09 2.19
N TYR A 501 -5.98 -11.94 1.61
CA TYR A 501 -7.08 -11.86 0.63
C TYR A 501 -6.73 -11.09 -0.66
N GLU A 502 -5.46 -11.06 -1.07
CA GLU A 502 -5.02 -10.34 -2.30
C GLU A 502 -5.82 -10.72 -3.56
N ASP A 503 -6.23 -11.99 -3.69
CA ASP A 503 -7.06 -12.50 -4.79
C ASP A 503 -8.43 -11.79 -4.93
N ASN A 504 -8.95 -11.23 -3.83
CA ASN A 504 -10.24 -10.57 -3.78
C ASN A 504 -10.14 -9.06 -4.05
N MET A 505 -8.94 -8.46 -4.10
CA MET A 505 -8.74 -7.01 -4.24
C MET A 505 -9.21 -6.42 -5.59
N SER A 506 -9.38 -7.26 -6.62
CA SER A 506 -9.97 -6.82 -7.90
C SER A 506 -11.50 -6.79 -7.89
N ARG A 507 -12.13 -7.26 -6.81
CA ARG A 507 -13.59 -7.45 -6.68
C ARG A 507 -14.16 -6.74 -5.45
N ILE A 508 -13.30 -6.36 -4.52
CA ILE A 508 -13.66 -5.80 -3.23
C ILE A 508 -12.82 -4.54 -2.99
N ILE A 509 -13.47 -3.46 -2.59
CA ILE A 509 -12.83 -2.23 -2.15
C ILE A 509 -12.25 -2.48 -0.76
N VAL A 510 -10.95 -2.27 -0.56
CA VAL A 510 -10.32 -2.46 0.75
C VAL A 510 -10.26 -1.12 1.46
N LEU A 511 -10.83 -1.06 2.66
CA LEU A 511 -10.77 0.10 3.55
C LEU A 511 -9.99 -0.25 4.80
N SER A 512 -9.23 0.69 5.34
CA SER A 512 -8.51 0.52 6.61
C SER A 512 -9.14 1.40 7.68
N VAL A 513 -9.31 0.86 8.89
CA VAL A 513 -9.77 1.63 10.05
C VAL A 513 -8.75 2.68 10.43
N ASP A 514 -9.21 3.88 10.80
CA ASP A 514 -8.36 4.89 11.42
C ASP A 514 -8.10 4.52 12.88
N GLU A 515 -6.92 3.97 13.13
CA GLU A 515 -6.44 3.58 14.47
C GLU A 515 -5.51 4.65 15.08
N SER A 516 -5.55 5.89 14.57
CA SER A 516 -4.76 7.00 15.09
C SER A 516 -5.18 7.38 16.51
N ASN A 517 -4.24 7.96 17.27
CA ASN A 517 -4.54 8.44 18.62
C ASN A 517 -5.55 9.59 18.58
N GLU A 518 -5.52 10.40 17.53
CA GLU A 518 -6.44 11.49 17.25
C GLU A 518 -7.87 10.95 17.12
N GLN A 519 -8.06 9.88 16.35
CA GLN A 519 -9.34 9.22 16.19
C GLN A 519 -9.83 8.56 17.48
N VAL A 520 -8.93 7.92 18.23
CA VAL A 520 -9.26 7.40 19.57
C VAL A 520 -9.73 8.52 20.50
N GLN A 521 -9.09 9.69 20.46
CA GLN A 521 -9.53 10.84 21.26
C GLN A 521 -10.87 11.41 20.79
N ARG A 522 -11.12 11.47 19.47
CA ARG A 522 -12.44 11.85 18.94
C ARG A 522 -13.53 10.92 19.46
N ILE A 523 -13.28 9.60 19.47
CA ILE A 523 -14.21 8.59 20.01
C ILE A 523 -14.44 8.78 21.52
N ILE A 524 -13.38 9.07 22.30
CA ILE A 524 -13.49 9.30 23.74
C ILE A 524 -14.29 10.58 24.06
N ASN A 525 -14.20 11.59 23.19
CA ASN A 525 -14.86 12.89 23.37
C ASN A 525 -16.32 12.95 22.86
N TYR A 526 -16.78 11.91 22.14
CA TYR A 526 -18.13 11.78 21.61
C TYR A 526 -19.06 11.09 22.60
#